data_AF-A0A925AVQ2-F1
#
_entry.id   AF-A0A925AVQ2-F1
#
_cell.length_a   1.000
_cell.length_b   1.000
_cell.length_c   1.000
_cell.angle_alpha   90.00
_cell.angle_beta   90.00
_cell.angle_gamma   90.00
#
_symmetry.space_group_name_H-M   'P 1'
#
loop_
_entity.id
_entity.type
_entity.pdbx_description
1 polymer ?
#
loop_
_entity_poly.entity_id
_entity_poly.type
_entity_poly.pdbx_seq_one_letter_code
_entity_poly.pdbx_strand_id
1 'polypeptide(L)'
;MARERWSPPPMKPTADPSAQKDQDRKLTVDENIVRKMLKVNPTLRQGRTTSQVKKSLEQGDSLTGAKSGASANRTGADASSALEATRSGSLPISAAELRDTVTFFLRSKLEALTATEAEIANRRVALDAELESAQTTLRYQVRSFLGLLDQTTLAQHGPAALADHAKNLARVGIDTKTLIEDVRRGVKK
;
A
#
# COMPACT_ATOMS: atom_id res chain seq x y z
N MET A 1 28.60 -15.05 47.11
CA MET A 1 27.21 -14.59 46.86
C MET A 1 27.13 -14.08 45.44
N ALA A 2 26.67 -14.92 44.50
CA ALA A 2 26.62 -14.59 43.08
C ALA A 2 25.34 -13.79 42.77
N ARG A 3 25.49 -12.65 42.10
CA ARG A 3 24.37 -11.84 41.60
C ARG A 3 23.97 -12.36 40.22
N GLU A 4 22.85 -13.06 40.14
CA GLU A 4 22.26 -13.44 38.86
C GLU A 4 21.74 -12.19 38.15
N ARG A 5 22.44 -11.80 37.08
CA ARG A 5 22.00 -10.74 36.16
C ARG A 5 20.87 -11.29 35.31
N TRP A 6 19.66 -10.82 35.57
CA TRP A 6 18.49 -11.06 34.73
C TRP A 6 18.79 -10.68 33.27
N SER A 7 18.59 -11.62 32.35
CA SER A 7 18.67 -11.38 30.91
C SER A 7 17.28 -11.59 30.29
N PRO A 8 16.74 -10.63 29.54
CA PRO A 8 15.45 -10.79 28.89
C PRO A 8 15.53 -11.85 27.78
N PRO A 9 14.45 -12.61 27.55
CA PRO A 9 14.41 -13.65 26.51
C PRO A 9 14.55 -13.04 25.11
N PRO A 10 15.19 -13.76 24.16
CA PRO A 10 15.32 -13.28 22.79
C PRO A 10 13.94 -13.15 22.15
N MET A 11 13.54 -11.92 21.82
CA MET A 11 12.35 -11.68 21.00
C MET A 11 12.56 -12.34 19.64
N LYS A 12 11.65 -13.25 19.26
CA LYS A 12 11.54 -13.69 17.87
C LYS A 12 11.27 -12.45 17.02
N PRO A 13 11.94 -12.25 15.88
CA PRO A 13 11.58 -11.16 14.98
C PRO A 13 10.12 -11.37 14.60
N THR A 14 9.27 -10.44 15.04
CA THR A 14 7.89 -10.33 14.59
C THR A 14 7.95 -10.25 13.08
N ALA A 15 7.52 -11.30 12.39
CA ALA A 15 7.36 -11.28 10.96
C ALA A 15 6.45 -10.09 10.63
N ASP A 16 7.01 -9.09 9.97
CA ASP A 16 6.26 -7.97 9.41
C ASP A 16 5.12 -8.51 8.56
N PRO A 17 3.83 -8.31 8.92
CA PRO A 17 2.74 -8.58 7.99
C PRO A 17 2.75 -7.59 6.80
N SER A 18 3.61 -6.58 6.86
CA SER A 18 3.85 -5.52 5.88
C SER A 18 4.62 -6.02 4.65
N ALA A 19 5.46 -7.05 4.79
CA ALA A 19 6.37 -7.48 3.71
C ALA A 19 5.68 -8.28 2.59
N GLN A 20 4.40 -8.66 2.77
CA GLN A 20 3.70 -9.55 1.84
C GLN A 20 2.65 -8.85 0.96
N LYS A 21 2.37 -7.55 1.17
CA LYS A 21 1.30 -6.83 0.46
C LYS A 21 1.76 -5.86 -0.64
N ASP A 22 3.06 -5.70 -0.86
CA ASP A 22 3.58 -4.87 -1.96
C ASP A 22 3.77 -5.62 -3.28
N GLN A 23 3.60 -6.95 -3.32
CA GLN A 23 3.77 -7.72 -4.56
C GLN A 23 2.54 -7.72 -5.49
N ASP A 24 1.36 -7.29 -5.03
CA ASP A 24 0.11 -7.51 -5.76
C ASP A 24 -0.65 -6.25 -6.20
N ARG A 25 -0.01 -5.07 -6.21
CA ARG A 25 -0.51 -3.95 -7.04
C ARG A 25 -0.05 -4.08 -8.49
N LYS A 26 -0.06 -5.30 -9.02
CA LYS A 26 0.22 -5.56 -10.42
C LYS A 26 -0.98 -5.01 -11.20
N LEU A 27 -0.80 -3.86 -11.86
CA LEU A 27 -1.77 -3.37 -12.84
C LEU A 27 -1.89 -4.43 -13.92
N THR A 28 -2.83 -5.35 -13.80
CA THR A 28 -3.03 -6.39 -14.81
C THR A 28 -3.75 -5.79 -15.99
N VAL A 29 -3.09 -5.79 -17.14
CA VAL A 29 -3.70 -5.37 -18.41
C VAL A 29 -4.33 -6.61 -19.03
N ASP A 30 -5.62 -6.54 -19.38
CA ASP A 30 -6.30 -7.67 -20.00
C ASP A 30 -5.61 -8.06 -21.31
N GLU A 31 -5.26 -9.34 -21.44
CA GLU A 31 -4.56 -9.86 -22.61
C GLU A 31 -5.43 -9.74 -23.88
N ASN A 32 -6.75 -9.80 -23.75
CA ASN A 32 -7.67 -9.60 -24.87
C ASN A 32 -7.61 -8.16 -25.38
N ILE A 33 -7.39 -7.18 -24.49
CA ILE A 33 -7.18 -5.77 -24.85
C ILE A 33 -5.84 -5.62 -25.56
N VAL A 34 -4.78 -6.26 -25.06
CA VAL A 34 -3.45 -6.21 -25.71
C VAL A 34 -3.48 -6.87 -27.09
N ARG A 35 -4.18 -8.00 -27.24
CA ARG A 35 -4.39 -8.63 -28.55
C ARG A 35 -5.17 -7.72 -29.49
N LYS A 36 -6.24 -7.06 -29.03
CA LYS A 36 -7.01 -6.10 -29.84
C LYS A 36 -6.14 -4.88 -30.21
N MET A 37 -5.40 -4.31 -29.26
CA MET A 37 -4.48 -3.19 -29.47
C MET A 37 -3.37 -3.53 -30.48
N LEU A 38 -2.83 -4.75 -30.43
CA LEU A 38 -1.83 -5.22 -31.39
C LEU A 38 -2.43 -5.53 -32.77
N LYS A 39 -3.73 -5.84 -32.85
CA LYS A 39 -4.46 -5.87 -34.13
C LYS A 39 -4.66 -4.46 -34.69
N VAL A 40 -4.92 -3.48 -33.82
CA VAL A 40 -5.09 -2.05 -34.18
C VAL A 40 -3.80 -1.43 -34.69
N ASN A 41 -2.69 -1.71 -34.01
CA ASN A 41 -1.40 -1.18 -34.38
C ASN A 41 -0.34 -2.28 -34.26
N PRO A 42 -0.11 -3.05 -35.33
CA PRO A 42 0.89 -4.13 -35.32
C PRO A 42 2.32 -3.61 -35.15
N THR A 43 2.56 -2.32 -35.40
CA THR A 43 3.88 -1.70 -35.18
C THR A 43 4.24 -1.60 -33.69
N LEU A 44 3.24 -1.64 -32.79
CA LEU A 44 3.47 -1.74 -31.34
C LEU A 44 4.03 -3.11 -30.93
N ARG A 45 3.96 -4.11 -31.82
CA ARG A 45 4.51 -5.43 -31.57
C ARG A 45 6.03 -5.39 -31.56
N GLN A 46 6.68 -4.65 -32.48
CA GLN A 46 8.16 -4.57 -32.62
C GLN A 46 8.88 -5.93 -32.42
N GLY A 47 8.30 -7.03 -32.94
CA GLY A 47 8.84 -8.38 -32.77
C GLY A 47 8.54 -9.07 -31.42
N ARG A 48 7.86 -8.42 -30.48
CA ARG A 48 7.47 -8.93 -29.17
C ARG A 48 6.20 -9.79 -29.21
N THR A 49 6.02 -10.66 -28.23
CA THR A 49 4.76 -11.41 -28.05
C THR A 49 3.70 -10.56 -27.35
N THR A 50 2.42 -10.94 -27.49
CA THR A 50 1.29 -10.29 -26.80
C THR A 50 1.52 -10.20 -25.29
N SER A 51 2.08 -11.26 -24.70
CA SER A 51 2.40 -11.32 -23.27
C SER A 51 3.54 -10.37 -22.88
N GLN A 52 4.53 -10.14 -23.76
CA GLN A 52 5.61 -9.19 -23.53
C GLN A 52 5.15 -7.74 -23.62
N VAL A 53 4.26 -7.43 -24.57
CA VAL A 53 3.62 -6.11 -24.69
C VAL A 53 2.71 -5.85 -23.50
N LYS A 54 1.93 -6.85 -23.09
CA LYS A 54 1.14 -6.82 -21.85
C LYS A 54 2.04 -6.47 -20.68
N LYS A 55 3.09 -7.25 -20.44
CA LYS A 55 4.03 -7.01 -19.33
C LYS A 55 4.66 -5.61 -19.38
N SER A 56 4.99 -5.09 -20.56
CA SER A 56 5.53 -3.73 -20.71
C SER A 56 4.50 -2.65 -20.34
N LEU A 57 3.23 -2.84 -20.72
CA LEU A 57 2.13 -1.94 -20.35
C LEU A 57 1.77 -2.01 -18.87
N GLU A 58 1.80 -3.21 -18.27
CA GLU A 58 1.63 -3.40 -16.81
C GLU A 58 2.76 -2.70 -16.02
N GLN A 59 3.93 -2.54 -16.63
CA GLN A 59 5.11 -1.85 -16.08
C GLN A 59 5.18 -0.35 -16.42
N GLY A 60 4.23 0.17 -17.21
CA GLY A 60 4.21 1.59 -17.63
C GLY A 60 5.27 1.97 -18.67
N ASP A 61 5.91 1.01 -19.34
CA ASP A 61 6.93 1.26 -20.36
C ASP A 61 6.26 1.73 -21.68
N SER A 62 6.76 2.83 -22.26
CA SER A 62 6.23 3.35 -23.52
C SER A 62 6.61 2.43 -24.69
N LEU A 63 5.60 2.02 -25.47
CA LEU A 63 5.77 1.10 -26.60
C LEU A 63 6.44 1.76 -27.83
N THR A 64 6.62 3.08 -27.83
CA THR A 64 7.37 3.79 -28.86
C THR A 64 8.84 3.77 -28.52
N GLY A 65 9.58 2.86 -29.16
CA GLY A 65 11.02 2.72 -29.01
C GLY A 65 11.76 3.98 -29.43
N ALA A 66 12.03 4.85 -28.46
CA ALA A 66 13.11 5.82 -28.49
C ALA A 66 13.97 5.60 -27.24
N LYS A 67 14.63 4.44 -27.18
CA LYS A 67 15.82 4.29 -26.34
C LYS A 67 17.04 4.49 -27.24
N SER A 68 17.57 5.71 -27.17
CA SER A 68 18.95 6.05 -27.53
C SER A 68 19.92 5.09 -26.84
N GLY A 69 20.83 4.48 -27.61
CA GLY A 69 21.92 3.70 -27.02
C GLY A 69 22.46 2.60 -27.94
N ALA A 70 23.32 3.00 -28.88
CA ALA A 70 24.43 2.26 -29.46
C ALA A 70 24.33 0.72 -29.63
N SER A 71 24.33 0.26 -30.88
CA SER A 71 25.40 -0.62 -31.38
C SER A 71 25.37 -0.67 -32.90
N ALA A 72 26.46 -0.19 -33.50
CA ALA A 72 26.69 -0.24 -34.93
C ALA A 72 26.99 -1.67 -35.39
N ASN A 73 26.77 -1.86 -36.70
CA ASN A 73 27.44 -2.83 -37.57
C ASN A 73 26.67 -4.14 -37.87
N ARG A 74 26.01 -4.20 -39.04
CA ARG A 74 26.35 -5.12 -40.15
C ARG A 74 25.39 -5.03 -41.36
N THR A 75 25.96 -4.56 -42.48
CA THR A 75 25.95 -5.13 -43.85
C THR A 75 24.66 -5.57 -44.54
N GLY A 76 24.51 -5.08 -45.79
CA GLY A 76 23.93 -5.80 -46.94
C GLY A 76 22.43 -5.66 -47.07
N ALA A 77 21.93 -4.80 -47.97
CA ALA A 77 21.53 -5.18 -49.33
C ALA A 77 20.40 -6.22 -49.34
N ASP A 78 19.27 -5.89 -49.99
CA ASP A 78 18.14 -6.78 -50.36
C ASP A 78 16.84 -6.71 -49.53
N ALA A 79 16.53 -5.57 -48.90
CA ALA A 79 15.28 -5.40 -48.13
C ALA A 79 14.16 -4.58 -48.81
N SER A 80 14.28 -4.26 -50.11
CA SER A 80 13.35 -3.35 -50.80
C SER A 80 12.21 -4.01 -51.59
N SER A 81 12.19 -5.34 -51.72
CA SER A 81 11.20 -6.08 -52.53
C SER A 81 10.20 -6.93 -51.72
N ALA A 82 10.33 -6.99 -50.39
CA ALA A 82 9.40 -7.73 -49.52
C ALA A 82 8.38 -6.83 -48.78
N LEU A 83 8.44 -5.51 -48.95
CA LEU A 83 7.66 -4.54 -48.16
C LEU A 83 6.28 -4.19 -48.74
N GLU A 84 5.90 -4.73 -49.91
CA GLU A 84 4.60 -4.43 -50.54
C GLU A 84 3.52 -5.51 -50.34
N ALA A 85 3.86 -6.71 -49.83
CA ALA A 85 2.91 -7.81 -49.70
C ALA A 85 2.09 -7.83 -48.39
N THR A 86 2.30 -6.89 -47.46
CA THR A 86 1.55 -6.81 -46.19
C THR A 86 0.63 -5.59 -46.09
N ARG A 87 0.28 -4.96 -47.22
CA ARG A 87 -0.58 -3.76 -47.28
C ARG A 87 -2.08 -4.04 -47.45
N SER A 88 -2.53 -5.28 -47.29
CA SER A 88 -3.96 -5.61 -47.33
C SER A 88 -4.33 -6.49 -46.14
N GLY A 89 -4.94 -5.89 -45.12
CA GLY A 89 -5.51 -6.68 -44.02
C GLY A 89 -5.93 -5.95 -42.73
N SER A 90 -5.73 -4.64 -42.58
CA SER A 90 -6.39 -3.90 -41.47
C SER A 90 -7.35 -2.87 -42.03
N LEU A 91 -8.65 -3.18 -41.93
CA LEU A 91 -9.71 -2.20 -42.14
C LEU A 91 -9.48 -0.99 -41.22
N PRO A 92 -9.76 0.24 -41.68
CA PRO A 92 -9.71 1.40 -40.81
C PRO A 92 -10.73 1.20 -39.69
N ILE A 93 -10.25 1.11 -38.47
CA ILE A 93 -11.09 1.07 -37.27
C ILE A 93 -11.98 2.30 -37.32
N SER A 94 -13.28 2.08 -37.20
CA SER A 94 -14.21 3.20 -37.22
C SER A 94 -13.97 4.06 -35.97
N ALA A 95 -14.18 5.37 -36.07
CA ALA A 95 -14.12 6.24 -34.91
C ALA A 95 -15.07 5.78 -33.77
N ALA A 96 -16.13 5.02 -34.12
CA ALA A 96 -17.04 4.39 -33.15
C ALA A 96 -16.36 3.28 -32.34
N GLU A 97 -15.68 2.33 -33.00
CA GLU A 97 -14.97 1.24 -32.30
C GLU A 97 -13.86 1.76 -31.37
N LEU A 98 -13.14 2.81 -31.79
CA LEU A 98 -12.16 3.47 -30.92
C LEU A 98 -12.83 4.09 -29.68
N ARG A 99 -13.95 4.80 -29.86
CA ARG A 99 -14.68 5.38 -28.72
C ARG A 99 -15.20 4.31 -27.77
N ASP A 100 -15.70 3.20 -28.29
CA ASP A 100 -16.23 2.10 -27.47
C ASP A 100 -15.12 1.45 -26.63
N THR A 101 -13.95 1.20 -27.25
CA THR A 101 -12.80 0.62 -26.54
C THR A 101 -12.26 1.56 -25.45
N VAL A 102 -12.14 2.86 -25.73
CA VAL A 102 -11.73 3.86 -24.74
C VAL A 102 -12.75 3.96 -23.60
N THR A 103 -14.04 4.00 -23.93
CA THR A 103 -15.12 4.06 -22.93
C THR A 103 -15.10 2.85 -22.00
N PHE A 104 -14.92 1.66 -22.56
CA PHE A 104 -14.83 0.44 -21.77
C PHE A 104 -13.58 0.43 -20.87
N PHE A 105 -12.43 0.84 -21.39
CA PHE A 105 -11.20 0.93 -20.62
C PHE A 105 -11.34 1.93 -19.46
N LEU A 106 -11.84 3.13 -19.73
CA LEU A 106 -12.04 4.15 -18.70
C LEU A 106 -13.04 3.68 -17.64
N ARG A 107 -14.15 3.06 -18.04
CA ARG A 107 -15.13 2.50 -17.11
C ARG A 107 -14.52 1.41 -16.23
N SER A 108 -13.73 0.51 -16.82
CA SER A 108 -13.04 -0.55 -16.07
C SER A 108 -12.03 0.02 -15.07
N LYS A 109 -11.29 1.08 -15.45
CA LYS A 109 -10.35 1.74 -14.54
C LYS A 109 -11.05 2.54 -13.45
N LEU A 110 -12.17 3.19 -13.77
CA LEU A 110 -12.98 3.89 -12.79
C LEU A 110 -13.55 2.91 -11.75
N GLU A 111 -14.08 1.77 -12.19
CA GLU A 111 -14.59 0.73 -11.29
C GLU A 111 -13.50 0.15 -10.38
N ALA A 112 -12.29 -0.05 -10.92
CA ALA A 112 -11.16 -0.48 -10.10
C ALA A 112 -10.78 0.58 -9.06
N LEU A 113 -10.81 1.86 -9.43
CA LEU A 113 -10.50 2.96 -8.52
C LEU A 113 -11.55 3.05 -7.40
N THR A 114 -12.83 3.02 -7.72
CA THR A 114 -13.91 3.08 -6.71
C THR A 114 -13.85 1.89 -5.75
N ALA A 115 -13.52 0.69 -6.24
CA ALA A 115 -13.29 -0.47 -5.39
C ALA A 115 -12.11 -0.25 -4.41
N THR A 116 -10.99 0.30 -4.89
CA THR A 116 -9.85 0.62 -4.01
C THR A 116 -10.16 1.72 -3.00
N GLU A 117 -10.96 2.72 -3.37
CA GLU A 117 -11.41 3.76 -2.45
C GLU A 117 -12.26 3.17 -1.32
N ALA A 118 -13.19 2.28 -1.66
CA ALA A 118 -14.03 1.58 -0.68
C ALA A 118 -13.17 0.71 0.27
N GLU A 119 -12.17 -0.01 -0.26
CA GLU A 119 -11.25 -0.80 0.57
C GLU A 119 -10.45 0.09 1.53
N ILE A 120 -9.90 1.21 1.04
CA ILE A 120 -9.15 2.17 1.87
C ILE A 120 -10.05 2.74 2.96
N ALA A 121 -11.28 3.13 2.63
CA ALA A 121 -12.24 3.64 3.61
C ALA A 121 -12.52 2.61 4.70
N ASN A 122 -12.79 1.35 4.33
CA ASN A 122 -13.01 0.27 5.29
C ASN A 122 -11.78 0.01 6.16
N ARG A 123 -10.58 0.05 5.58
CA ARG A 123 -9.34 -0.15 6.36
C ARG A 123 -9.11 0.98 7.35
N ARG A 124 -9.44 2.23 7.01
CA ARG A 124 -9.38 3.37 7.93
C ARG A 124 -10.27 3.15 9.14
N VAL A 125 -11.53 2.77 8.92
CA VAL A 125 -12.47 2.46 10.02
C VAL A 125 -11.94 1.35 10.93
N ALA A 126 -11.37 0.29 10.34
CA ALA A 126 -10.78 -0.80 11.13
C ALA A 126 -9.58 -0.33 11.96
N LEU A 127 -8.68 0.49 11.38
CA LEU A 127 -7.54 1.06 12.09
C LEU A 127 -7.95 1.98 13.22
N ASP A 128 -8.99 2.80 13.01
CA ASP A 128 -9.53 3.68 14.05
C ASP A 128 -10.09 2.86 15.22
N ALA A 129 -10.80 1.77 14.94
CA ALA A 129 -11.29 0.86 15.97
C ALA A 129 -10.15 0.14 16.73
N GLU A 130 -9.12 -0.32 16.02
CA GLU A 130 -7.92 -0.91 16.62
C GLU A 130 -7.20 0.10 17.54
N LEU A 131 -7.09 1.36 17.10
CA LEU A 131 -6.50 2.45 17.85
C LEU A 131 -7.29 2.76 19.13
N GLU A 132 -8.62 2.90 19.04
CA GLU A 132 -9.47 3.14 20.22
C GLU A 132 -9.40 2.00 21.24
N SER A 133 -9.33 0.75 20.76
CA SER A 133 -9.13 -0.43 21.61
C SER A 133 -7.78 -0.40 22.33
N ALA A 134 -6.70 -0.06 21.61
CA ALA A 134 -5.37 0.08 22.18
C ALA A 134 -5.30 1.21 23.21
N GLN A 135 -5.93 2.36 22.93
CA GLN A 135 -6.02 3.48 23.88
C GLN A 135 -6.79 3.09 25.14
N THR A 136 -7.93 2.41 24.99
CA THR A 136 -8.74 1.92 26.11
C THR A 136 -7.94 0.97 26.99
N THR A 137 -7.21 0.03 26.37
CA THR A 137 -6.32 -0.89 27.07
C THR A 137 -5.24 -0.15 27.84
N LEU A 138 -4.58 0.84 27.22
CA LEU A 138 -3.55 1.64 27.87
C LEU A 138 -4.11 2.43 29.07
N ARG A 139 -5.30 3.05 28.93
CA ARG A 139 -5.98 3.76 30.03
C ARG A 139 -6.20 2.83 31.23
N TYR A 140 -6.65 1.61 30.97
CA TYR A 140 -6.87 0.61 32.01
C TYR A 140 -5.55 0.19 32.68
N GLN A 141 -4.51 -0.10 31.89
CA GLN A 141 -3.20 -0.50 32.39
C GLN A 141 -2.55 0.59 33.25
N VAL A 142 -2.58 1.85 32.80
CA VAL A 142 -2.03 2.98 33.56
C VAL A 142 -2.78 3.13 34.90
N ARG A 143 -4.11 3.06 34.89
CA ARG A 143 -4.92 3.11 36.12
C ARG A 143 -4.60 1.96 37.06
N SER A 144 -4.52 0.74 36.54
CA SER A 144 -4.20 -0.45 37.32
C SER A 144 -2.80 -0.35 37.94
N PHE A 145 -1.81 0.04 37.15
CA PHE A 145 -0.44 0.25 37.62
C PHE A 145 -0.37 1.27 38.75
N LEU A 146 -1.00 2.44 38.59
CA LEU A 146 -1.03 3.46 39.65
C LEU A 146 -1.79 2.99 40.88
N GLY A 147 -2.82 2.15 40.73
CA GLY A 147 -3.55 1.53 41.85
C GLY A 147 -2.74 0.50 42.64
N LEU A 148 -1.65 -0.03 42.08
CA LEU A 148 -0.72 -0.90 42.80
C LEU A 148 0.30 -0.12 43.63
N LEU A 149 0.43 1.20 43.39
CA LEU A 149 1.37 2.03 44.13
C LEU A 149 0.80 2.43 45.49
N ASP A 150 1.69 2.65 46.44
CA ASP A 150 1.32 3.20 47.74
C ASP A 150 0.68 4.59 47.58
N GLN A 151 -0.48 4.78 48.22
CA GLN A 151 -1.27 6.01 48.05
C GLN A 151 -0.55 7.25 48.60
N THR A 152 0.27 7.09 49.65
CA THR A 152 0.99 8.23 50.24
C THR A 152 2.10 8.70 49.29
N THR A 153 2.83 7.76 48.70
CA THR A 153 3.86 8.01 47.69
C THR A 153 3.26 8.61 46.42
N LEU A 154 2.12 8.07 45.95
CA LEU A 154 1.43 8.58 44.77
C LEU A 154 0.92 10.02 44.97
N ALA A 155 0.40 10.36 46.16
CA ALA A 155 -0.04 11.71 46.48
C ALA A 155 1.12 12.72 46.51
N GLN A 156 2.30 12.30 47.00
CA GLN A 156 3.47 13.16 47.11
C GLN A 156 4.21 13.35 45.79
N HIS A 157 4.40 12.28 45.01
CA HIS A 157 5.28 12.29 43.84
C HIS A 157 4.56 12.06 42.51
N GLY A 158 3.32 11.57 42.51
CA GLY A 158 2.55 11.28 41.30
C GLY A 158 2.37 12.47 40.35
N PRO A 159 2.01 13.68 40.81
CA PRO A 159 1.85 14.83 39.93
C PRO A 159 3.14 15.19 39.18
N ALA A 160 4.29 15.15 39.85
CA ALA A 160 5.58 15.42 39.23
C ALA A 160 5.98 14.33 38.24
N ALA A 161 5.81 13.05 38.62
CA ALA A 161 6.14 11.92 37.75
C ALA A 161 5.28 11.87 36.46
N LEU A 162 4.01 12.27 36.55
CA LEU A 162 3.13 12.30 35.38
C LEU A 162 3.31 13.55 34.52
N ALA A 163 3.92 14.63 35.03
CA ALA A 163 4.12 15.87 34.27
C ALA A 163 4.97 15.64 33.01
N ASP A 164 6.02 14.84 33.12
CA ASP A 164 6.93 14.50 32.00
C ASP A 164 6.21 13.74 30.87
N HIS A 165 5.09 13.10 31.20
CA HIS A 165 4.29 12.30 30.26
C HIS A 165 2.91 12.89 29.97
N ALA A 166 2.61 14.10 30.48
CA ALA A 166 1.30 14.73 30.38
C ALA A 166 0.81 14.86 28.93
N LYS A 167 1.72 15.19 27.99
CA LYS A 167 1.39 15.28 26.56
C LYS A 167 0.97 13.92 25.98
N ASN A 168 1.65 12.84 26.37
CA ASN A 168 1.34 11.49 25.87
C ASN A 168 0.03 10.97 26.45
N LEU A 169 -0.21 11.24 27.73
CA LEU A 169 -1.45 10.89 28.43
C LEU A 169 -2.64 11.67 27.86
N ALA A 170 -2.47 12.96 27.56
CA ALA A 170 -3.50 13.77 26.91
C ALA A 170 -3.88 13.25 25.51
N ARG A 171 -2.92 12.75 24.72
CA ARG A 171 -3.19 12.16 23.40
C ARG A 171 -4.09 10.93 23.47
N VAL A 172 -4.03 10.20 24.58
CA VAL A 172 -4.89 9.04 24.82
C VAL A 172 -6.05 9.41 25.75
N GLY A 173 -6.41 10.69 25.90
CA GLY A 173 -7.58 11.14 26.66
C GLY A 173 -7.49 10.94 28.18
N ILE A 174 -6.29 10.85 28.74
CA ILE A 174 -6.04 10.76 30.17
C ILE A 174 -5.62 12.14 30.68
N ASP A 175 -6.40 12.70 31.60
CA ASP A 175 -5.97 13.87 32.38
C ASP A 175 -5.27 13.38 33.65
N THR A 176 -4.04 13.84 33.85
CA THR A 176 -3.19 13.43 34.98
C THR A 176 -3.79 13.78 36.33
N LYS A 177 -4.55 14.88 36.42
CA LYS A 177 -5.18 15.30 37.68
C LYS A 177 -6.34 14.38 38.04
N THR A 178 -7.22 14.11 37.09
CA THR A 178 -8.36 13.21 37.30
C THR A 178 -7.90 11.78 37.53
N LEU A 179 -6.83 11.35 36.86
CA LEU A 179 -6.24 10.03 37.04
C LEU A 179 -5.79 9.77 38.49
N ILE A 180 -5.04 10.70 39.09
CA ILE A 180 -4.58 10.55 40.49
C ILE A 180 -5.77 10.53 41.45
N GLU A 181 -6.76 11.41 41.24
CA GLU A 181 -7.97 11.45 42.06
C GLU A 181 -8.85 10.20 41.91
N ASP A 182 -8.93 9.61 40.71
CA ASP A 182 -9.67 8.38 40.45
C ASP A 182 -9.00 7.16 41.09
N VAL A 183 -7.66 7.10 41.05
CA VAL A 183 -6.89 6.04 41.71
C VAL A 183 -7.01 6.16 43.23
N ARG A 184 -6.90 7.39 43.77
CA ARG A 184 -7.01 7.66 45.22
C ARG A 184 -8.40 7.31 45.76
N ARG A 185 -9.46 7.64 45.02
CA ARG A 185 -10.84 7.29 45.38
C ARG A 185 -11.15 5.80 45.24
N GLY A 186 -10.20 5.00 44.74
CA GLY A 186 -10.34 3.56 44.61
C GLY A 186 -11.59 3.21 43.83
N VAL A 187 -11.73 3.74 42.61
CA VAL A 187 -12.93 3.53 41.78
C VAL A 187 -13.10 2.04 41.49
N LYS A 188 -13.86 1.38 42.38
CA LYS A 188 -14.68 0.22 42.11
C LYS A 188 -15.69 0.66 41.06
N LYS A 189 -15.45 0.30 39.81
CA LYS A 189 -16.48 0.19 38.78
C LYS A 189 -16.54 -1.26 38.36
#